data_AF-A0A4R5CKX3-F1
#
_entry.id   AF-A0A4R5CKX3-F1
#
_cell.length_a   1.000
_cell.length_b   1.000
_cell.length_c   1.000
_cell.angle_alpha   90.00
_cell.angle_beta   90.00
_cell.angle_gamma   90.00
#
_symmetry.space_group_name_H-M   'P 1'
#
loop_
_entity.id
_entity.type
_entity.pdbx_description
1 polymer ?
#
loop_
_entity_poly.entity_id
_entity_poly.type
_entity_poly.pdbx_seq_one_letter_code
_entity_poly.pdbx_strand_id
1 'polypeptide(L)'
;MTSNNGRRTLLASRIPLDQISMSTGRSPRLVCGDCGTWQVWKRGQVKAHPLRPDESESPKCPGSHQRVFADLTPEDLQELRAGAAAHARAIARVPRDEYQQAPPIAPAVHQIAARRCQPRPQMTAAC
;
A
#
# COMPACT_ATOMS: atom_id res chain seq x y z
N MET A 1 -13.38 24.77 -29.52
CA MET A 1 -12.40 24.92 -28.43
C MET A 1 -12.82 24.04 -27.26
N THR A 2 -12.08 22.98 -26.95
CA THR A 2 -12.36 22.12 -25.79
C THR A 2 -12.04 22.91 -24.53
N SER A 3 -13.07 23.23 -23.73
CA SER A 3 -12.89 23.86 -22.41
C SER A 3 -11.90 23.01 -21.60
N ASN A 4 -10.81 23.61 -21.14
CA ASN A 4 -9.82 23.03 -20.23
C ASN A 4 -9.81 23.89 -18.96
N ASN A 5 -9.57 23.30 -17.80
CA ASN A 5 -9.50 24.02 -16.52
C ASN A 5 -8.15 24.75 -16.28
N GLY A 6 -7.29 24.85 -17.30
CA GLY A 6 -5.98 25.52 -17.22
C GLY A 6 -4.92 24.78 -16.42
N ARG A 7 -5.23 23.62 -15.83
CA ARG A 7 -4.29 22.82 -15.04
C ARG A 7 -3.37 21.99 -15.93
N ARG A 8 -2.25 21.56 -15.33
CA ARG A 8 -1.31 20.61 -15.95
C ARG A 8 -2.03 19.31 -16.31
N THR A 9 -1.69 18.71 -17.45
CA THR A 9 -2.20 17.39 -17.83
C THR A 9 -1.70 16.34 -16.83
N LEU A 10 -2.61 15.48 -16.36
CA LEU A 10 -2.26 14.33 -15.53
C LEU A 10 -1.90 13.14 -16.41
N LEU A 11 -0.93 12.35 -15.98
CA LEU A 11 -0.63 11.05 -16.58
C LEU A 11 -1.45 9.98 -15.88
N ALA A 12 -2.05 9.06 -16.62
CA ALA A 12 -2.80 7.95 -16.04
C ALA A 12 -1.90 7.09 -15.13
N SER A 13 -0.64 6.90 -15.51
CA SER A 13 0.37 6.18 -14.70
C SER A 13 0.68 6.79 -13.34
N ARG A 14 0.41 8.09 -13.17
CA ARG A 14 0.64 8.80 -11.90
C ARG A 14 -0.59 8.86 -11.00
N ILE A 15 -1.74 8.36 -11.47
CA ILE A 15 -2.95 8.28 -10.66
C ILE A 15 -2.83 7.02 -9.78
N PRO A 16 -3.14 7.11 -8.47
CA PRO A 16 -3.16 5.94 -7.60
C PRO A 16 -4.02 4.81 -8.17
N LEU A 17 -3.57 3.56 -8.05
CA LEU A 17 -4.22 2.40 -8.69
C LEU A 17 -5.65 2.14 -8.18
N ASP A 18 -5.97 2.60 -6.97
CA ASP A 18 -7.28 2.59 -6.33
C ASP A 18 -8.19 3.74 -6.80
N GLN A 19 -7.61 4.76 -7.44
CA GLN A 19 -8.29 5.98 -7.90
C GLN A 19 -8.50 6.03 -9.42
N ILE A 20 -8.10 4.98 -10.14
CA ILE A 20 -8.30 4.85 -11.58
C ILE A 20 -8.95 3.52 -11.90
N SER A 21 -9.83 3.48 -12.90
CA SER A 21 -10.47 2.26 -13.38
C SER A 21 -10.49 2.29 -14.89
N MET A 22 -9.82 1.33 -15.50
CA MET A 22 -9.81 1.10 -16.94
C MET A 22 -10.22 -0.36 -17.13
N SER A 23 -11.38 -0.58 -17.73
CA SER A 23 -11.86 -1.93 -18.04
C SER A 23 -12.17 -2.01 -19.52
N THR A 24 -11.78 -3.11 -20.15
CA THR A 24 -12.05 -3.37 -21.55
C THR A 24 -13.57 -3.30 -21.81
N GLY A 25 -13.98 -2.49 -22.78
CA GLY A 25 -15.40 -2.28 -23.12
C GLY A 25 -16.17 -1.27 -22.26
N ARG A 26 -15.57 -0.66 -21.23
CA ARG A 26 -16.16 0.44 -20.46
C ARG A 26 -15.37 1.73 -20.61
N SER A 27 -16.03 2.86 -20.44
CA SER A 27 -15.32 4.15 -20.38
C SER A 27 -14.46 4.20 -19.12
N PRO A 28 -13.19 4.63 -19.23
CA PRO A 28 -12.33 4.73 -18.07
C PRO A 28 -12.87 5.76 -17.08
N ARG A 29 -12.65 5.50 -15.80
CA ARG A 29 -13.10 6.35 -14.69
C ARG A 29 -11.93 6.65 -13.79
N LEU A 30 -11.95 7.82 -13.15
CA LEU A 30 -10.97 8.19 -12.15
C LEU A 30 -11.63 9.01 -11.04
N VAL A 31 -11.03 8.99 -9.86
CA VAL A 31 -11.44 9.83 -8.74
C VAL A 31 -10.95 11.24 -8.99
N CYS A 32 -11.87 12.21 -8.97
CA CYS A 32 -11.48 13.62 -9.08
C CYS A 32 -10.70 14.03 -7.82
N GLY A 33 -9.51 14.62 -8.00
CA GLY A 33 -8.67 15.05 -6.87
C GLY A 33 -9.25 16.20 -6.03
N ASP A 34 -10.23 16.95 -6.55
CA ASP A 34 -10.84 18.07 -5.82
C ASP A 34 -12.07 17.65 -5.01
N CYS A 35 -12.94 16.79 -5.55
CA CYS A 35 -14.21 16.42 -4.92
C CYS A 35 -14.30 14.94 -4.50
N GLY A 36 -13.26 14.14 -4.74
CA GLY A 36 -13.22 12.72 -4.36
C GLY A 36 -14.23 11.82 -5.07
N THR A 37 -14.95 12.32 -6.08
CA THR A 37 -16.02 11.55 -6.75
C THR A 37 -15.50 10.82 -7.98
N TRP A 38 -16.03 9.62 -8.25
CA TRP A 38 -15.72 8.84 -9.45
C TRP A 38 -16.30 9.45 -10.72
N GLN A 39 -15.43 10.01 -11.56
CA GLN A 39 -15.80 10.67 -12.79
C GLN A 39 -15.40 9.86 -14.01
N VAL A 40 -16.24 9.93 -15.05
CA VAL A 40 -15.90 9.37 -16.34
C VAL A 40 -14.85 10.25 -17.01
N TRP A 41 -13.84 9.59 -17.55
CA TRP A 41 -12.82 10.21 -18.37
C TRP A 41 -13.07 9.83 -19.83
N LYS A 42 -13.26 10.84 -20.68
CA LYS A 42 -13.54 10.65 -22.11
C LYS A 42 -12.77 11.70 -22.92
N ARG A 43 -12.26 11.30 -24.10
CA ARG A 43 -11.49 12.20 -25.00
C ARG A 43 -10.33 12.92 -24.29
N GLY A 44 -9.63 12.24 -23.38
CA GLY A 44 -8.50 12.85 -22.68
C GLY A 44 -8.87 13.86 -21.59
N GLN A 45 -10.14 13.93 -21.15
CA GLN A 45 -10.60 14.86 -20.11
C GLN A 45 -11.58 14.27 -19.10
N VAL A 46 -11.48 14.70 -17.86
CA VAL A 46 -12.49 14.44 -16.82
C VAL A 46 -13.79 15.16 -17.18
N LYS A 47 -14.91 14.43 -17.14
CA LYS A 47 -16.24 15.02 -17.41
C LYS A 47 -16.53 16.15 -16.42
N ALA A 48 -17.21 17.20 -16.90
CA ALA A 48 -17.75 18.23 -16.04
C ALA A 48 -18.73 17.64 -15.02
N HIS A 49 -18.58 18.05 -13.76
CA HIS A 49 -19.40 17.58 -12.65
C HIS A 49 -19.52 18.67 -11.57
N PRO A 50 -20.59 18.63 -10.75
CA PRO A 50 -20.73 19.51 -9.60
C PRO A 50 -19.66 19.23 -8.54
N LEU A 51 -19.33 20.24 -7.73
CA LEU A 51 -18.42 20.09 -6.59
C LEU A 51 -19.02 19.18 -5.51
N ARG A 52 -20.33 19.32 -5.29
CA ARG A 52 -21.14 18.51 -4.36
C ARG A 52 -22.30 17.90 -5.13
N PRO A 53 -22.25 16.59 -5.45
CA PRO A 53 -23.24 15.96 -6.31
C PRO A 53 -24.64 15.83 -5.67
N ASP A 54 -24.72 15.95 -4.36
CA ASP A 54 -25.96 15.92 -3.56
C ASP A 54 -26.71 17.26 -3.55
N GLU A 55 -26.04 18.37 -3.88
CA GLU A 55 -26.65 19.70 -3.93
C GLU A 55 -27.08 20.06 -5.36
N SER A 56 -28.36 20.39 -5.54
CA SER A 56 -28.92 20.73 -6.85
C SER A 56 -28.33 22.02 -7.48
N GLU A 57 -27.84 22.94 -6.66
CA GLU A 57 -27.22 24.21 -7.08
C GLU A 57 -25.71 24.24 -6.82
N SER A 58 -25.05 23.09 -6.83
CA SER A 58 -23.62 23.04 -6.58
C SER A 58 -22.82 23.68 -7.72
N PRO A 59 -21.82 24.53 -7.42
CA PRO A 59 -20.95 25.08 -8.44
C PRO A 59 -20.17 23.96 -9.15
N LYS A 60 -19.69 24.26 -10.35
CA LYS A 60 -18.85 23.32 -11.12
C LYS A 60 -17.56 23.03 -10.37
N CYS A 61 -17.20 21.74 -10.28
CA CYS A 61 -15.96 21.31 -9.64
C CYS A 61 -14.73 21.87 -10.40
N PRO A 62 -13.72 22.42 -9.71
CA PRO A 62 -12.46 22.89 -10.33
C PRO A 62 -11.71 21.81 -11.11
N GLY A 63 -11.86 20.55 -10.71
CA GLY A 63 -11.30 19.38 -11.40
C GLY A 63 -12.06 18.97 -12.66
N SER A 64 -13.19 19.60 -12.96
CA SER A 64 -13.89 19.42 -14.24
C SER A 64 -12.99 19.79 -15.41
N HIS A 65 -13.06 19.04 -16.52
CA HIS A 65 -12.22 19.25 -17.71
C HIS A 65 -10.71 19.12 -17.48
N GLN A 66 -10.29 18.55 -16.34
CA GLN A 66 -8.90 18.19 -16.12
C GLN A 66 -8.43 17.27 -17.25
N ARG A 67 -7.35 17.67 -17.94
CA ARG A 67 -6.74 16.83 -18.97
C ARG A 67 -6.03 15.64 -18.33
N VAL A 68 -6.26 14.48 -18.90
CA VAL A 68 -5.60 13.23 -18.53
C VAL A 68 -5.10 12.58 -19.81
N PHE A 69 -3.80 12.32 -19.85
CA PHE A 69 -3.13 11.61 -20.93
C PHE A 69 -3.13 10.12 -20.63
N ALA A 70 -3.63 9.33 -21.58
CA ALA A 70 -3.66 7.88 -21.48
C ALA A 70 -2.32 7.29 -21.91
N ASP A 71 -1.37 7.29 -20.99
CA ASP A 71 -0.08 6.62 -21.13
C ASP A 71 -0.09 5.15 -20.67
N LEU A 72 -1.24 4.65 -20.20
CA LEU A 72 -1.45 3.26 -19.81
C LEU A 72 -2.59 2.64 -20.61
N THR A 73 -2.43 1.35 -20.93
CA THR A 73 -3.52 0.50 -21.41
C THR A 73 -4.28 -0.14 -20.23
N PRO A 74 -5.52 -0.62 -20.44
CA PRO A 74 -6.22 -1.42 -19.44
C PRO A 74 -5.41 -2.63 -18.96
N GLU A 75 -4.66 -3.26 -19.87
CA GLU A 75 -3.82 -4.42 -19.60
C GLU A 75 -2.64 -4.03 -18.69
N ASP A 76 -1.94 -2.92 -18.98
CA ASP A 76 -0.87 -2.40 -18.11
C ASP A 76 -1.37 -2.11 -16.70
N LEU A 77 -2.56 -1.52 -16.58
CA LEU A 77 -3.16 -1.22 -15.28
C LEU A 77 -3.47 -2.51 -14.48
N GLN A 78 -3.89 -3.57 -15.17
CA GLN A 78 -4.13 -4.86 -14.55
C GLN A 78 -2.81 -5.50 -14.07
N GLU A 79 -1.75 -5.43 -14.87
CA GLU A 79 -0.42 -5.93 -14.49
C GLU A 79 0.13 -5.17 -13.26
N LEU A 80 0.04 -3.84 -13.25
CA LEU A 80 0.47 -3.02 -12.11
C LEU A 80 -0.27 -3.41 -10.82
N ARG A 81 -1.59 -3.66 -10.91
CA ARG A 81 -2.39 -4.13 -9.77
C ARG A 81 -1.97 -5.51 -9.29
N ALA A 82 -1.72 -6.44 -10.21
CA ALA A 82 -1.26 -7.77 -9.88
C ALA A 82 0.12 -7.73 -9.18
N GLY A 83 1.04 -6.91 -9.70
CA GLY A 83 2.36 -6.67 -9.09
C GLY A 83 2.26 -6.07 -7.69
N ALA A 84 1.43 -5.04 -7.50
CA ALA A 84 1.20 -4.43 -6.20
C ALA A 84 0.60 -5.43 -5.18
N ALA A 85 -0.35 -6.25 -5.60
CA ALA A 85 -0.94 -7.30 -4.76
C ALA A 85 0.06 -8.40 -4.40
N ALA A 86 0.92 -8.81 -5.35
CA ALA A 86 1.98 -9.78 -5.10
C ALA A 86 3.01 -9.24 -4.10
N HIS A 87 3.42 -7.98 -4.25
CA HIS A 87 4.34 -7.32 -3.32
C HIS A 87 3.76 -7.23 -1.91
N ALA A 88 2.50 -6.80 -1.77
CA ALA A 88 1.82 -6.76 -0.47
C ALA A 88 1.78 -8.13 0.21
N ARG A 89 1.49 -9.19 -0.55
CA ARG A 89 1.52 -10.58 -0.04
C ARG A 89 2.92 -11.03 0.38
N ALA A 90 3.96 -10.63 -0.36
CA ALA A 90 5.33 -10.96 -0.03
C ALA A 90 5.76 -10.32 1.30
N ILE A 91 5.44 -9.04 1.51
CA ILE A 91 5.70 -8.33 2.78
C ILE A 91 4.97 -9.01 3.93
N ALA A 92 3.69 -9.35 3.75
CA ALA A 92 2.89 -10.01 4.79
C ALA A 92 3.40 -11.42 5.17
N ARG A 93 4.11 -12.08 4.26
CA ARG A 93 4.66 -13.43 4.46
C ARG A 93 6.06 -13.46 5.05
N VAL A 94 6.71 -12.31 5.26
CA VAL A 94 8.00 -12.28 5.96
C VAL A 94 7.76 -12.87 7.36
N PRO A 95 8.36 -14.03 7.69
CA PRO A 95 8.22 -14.59 9.03
C PRO A 95 8.69 -13.53 10.01
N ARG A 96 7.91 -13.31 11.06
CA ARG A 96 8.29 -12.46 12.18
C ARG A 96 9.38 -13.21 12.97
N ASP A 97 10.56 -13.35 12.37
CA ASP A 97 11.72 -14.03 12.95
C ASP A 97 12.39 -13.20 14.05
N GLU A 98 11.96 -11.95 14.25
CA GLU A 98 12.10 -11.28 15.54
C GLU A 98 11.09 -11.84 16.54
N TYR A 99 11.13 -13.15 16.75
CA TYR A 99 10.96 -13.67 18.10
C TYR A 99 12.09 -13.05 18.91
N GLN A 100 11.76 -12.13 19.81
CA GLN A 100 12.65 -11.82 20.93
C GLN A 100 13.14 -13.16 21.46
N GLN A 101 14.43 -13.45 21.32
CA GLN A 101 14.99 -14.63 21.97
C GLN A 101 14.61 -14.50 23.44
N ALA A 102 13.81 -15.45 23.94
CA ALA A 102 13.44 -15.46 25.33
C ALA A 102 14.75 -15.39 26.13
N PRO A 103 14.91 -14.44 27.05
CA PRO A 103 16.15 -14.33 27.82
C PRO A 103 16.43 -15.69 28.44
N PRO A 104 17.70 -16.15 28.45
CA PRO A 104 18.03 -17.46 28.97
C PRO A 104 17.45 -17.61 30.38
N ILE A 105 16.63 -18.64 30.57
CA ILE A 105 15.97 -18.92 31.85
C ILE A 105 17.08 -19.05 32.90
N ALA A 106 17.09 -18.16 33.89
CA ALA A 106 18.05 -18.25 34.98
C ALA A 106 17.88 -19.60 35.70
N PRO A 107 18.97 -20.32 36.01
CA PRO A 107 18.87 -21.61 36.68
C PRO A 107 18.18 -21.48 38.03
N ALA A 108 17.33 -22.44 38.38
CA ALA A 108 16.63 -22.46 39.65
C ALA A 108 17.62 -22.46 40.83
N VAL A 109 17.30 -21.73 41.89
CA VAL A 109 18.18 -21.47 43.06
C VAL A 109 18.76 -22.77 43.66
N HIS A 110 18.02 -23.88 43.63
CA HIS A 110 18.47 -25.17 44.13
C HIS A 110 19.63 -25.80 43.32
N GLN A 111 19.74 -25.49 42.02
CA GLN A 111 20.84 -25.96 41.17
C GLN A 111 22.15 -25.23 41.47
N ILE A 112 22.07 -23.99 41.96
CA ILE A 112 23.24 -23.19 42.39
C ILE A 112 23.80 -23.73 43.72
N ALA A 113 22.91 -24.13 44.64
CA ALA A 113 23.31 -24.72 45.91
C ALA A 113 24.01 -26.08 45.73
N ALA A 114 23.51 -26.94 44.83
CA ALA A 114 24.10 -28.26 44.58
C ALA A 114 25.53 -28.21 43.99
N ARG A 115 25.84 -27.21 43.14
CA ARG A 115 27.20 -27.03 42.60
C ARG A 115 28.21 -26.56 43.64
N ARG A 116 27.77 -25.81 44.66
CA ARG A 116 28.64 -25.34 45.75
C ARG A 116 29.01 -26.46 46.73
N CYS A 117 28.22 -27.52 46.79
CA CYS A 117 28.45 -28.66 47.67
C CYS A 117 29.15 -29.84 46.99
N GLN A 118 29.65 -29.72 45.76
CA GLN A 118 30.47 -30.78 45.17
C GLN A 118 31.84 -30.81 45.86
N PRO A 119 32.22 -31.92 46.55
CA PRO A 119 33.54 -32.04 47.11
C PRO A 119 34.57 -32.08 45.99
N ARG A 120 35.64 -31.28 46.15
CA ARG A 120 36.83 -31.31 45.29
C ARG A 120 37.30 -32.77 45.14
N PRO A 121 37.43 -33.32 43.92
CA PRO A 121 38.03 -34.66 43.77
C PRO A 121 39.45 -34.59 44.30
N GLN A 122 39.73 -35.42 45.30
CA GLN A 122 41.05 -35.52 45.90
C GLN A 122 41.99 -36.18 44.87
N MET A 123 43.08 -35.48 44.53
CA MET A 123 44.18 -36.05 43.76
C MET A 123 44.74 -37.24 44.53
N THR A 124 44.55 -38.45 44.03
CA THR A 124 45.21 -39.65 44.56
C THR A 124 46.69 -39.59 44.23
N ALA A 125 47.52 -39.47 45.27
CA ALA A 125 48.97 -39.62 45.17
C ALA A 125 49.32 -41.09 44.89
N ALA A 126 50.14 -41.30 43.86
CA ALA A 126 50.68 -42.61 43.48
C ALA A 126 51.95 -42.92 44.28
N CYS A 127 52.08 -44.18 44.73
CA CYS A 127 53.32 -44.91 45.00
C CYS A 127 53.06 -46.38 44.68
#